data_AF-A0AB40CM94-F1
#
_entry.id   AF-A0AB40CM94-F1
#
_cell.length_a   1.000
_cell.length_b   1.000
_cell.length_c   1.000
_cell.angle_alpha   90.00
_cell.angle_beta   90.00
_cell.angle_gamma   90.00
#
_symmetry.space_group_name_H-M   'P 1'
#
loop_
_entity.id
_entity.type
_entity.pdbx_description
1 polymer ?
#
loop_
_entity_poly.entity_id
_entity_poly.type
_entity_poly.pdbx_seq_one_letter_code
_entity_poly.pdbx_strand_id
1 'polypeptide(L)'
;MSSDLQSSHENMSDARLVLLHLQELYGEHSRTARYEISRELFRAKMSEGGEVGEHVYKMISMIERLEALDFSMDYNLQVDLILQSLPDSFSQFIINFNMNEIEYTLAGLLNKLVST
;
A
#
# COMPACT_ATOMS: atom_id res chain seq x y z
N MET A 1 2.22 -34.22 -43.77
CA MET A 1 2.23 -32.94 -43.06
C MET A 1 1.25 -33.04 -41.90
N SER A 2 1.67 -33.22 -40.64
CA SER A 2 0.74 -32.97 -39.50
C SER A 2 1.37 -33.07 -38.09
N SER A 3 2.42 -33.87 -37.86
CA SER A 3 2.94 -34.10 -36.49
C SER A 3 3.45 -32.84 -35.80
N ASP A 4 4.24 -32.03 -36.51
CA ASP A 4 4.94 -30.89 -35.91
C ASP A 4 3.99 -29.70 -35.68
N LEU A 5 2.94 -29.58 -36.51
CA LEU A 5 1.87 -28.59 -36.33
C LEU A 5 0.92 -28.97 -35.18
N GLN A 6 0.59 -30.26 -35.02
CA GLN A 6 -0.19 -30.73 -33.88
C GLN A 6 0.57 -30.61 -32.57
N SER A 7 1.84 -31.03 -32.55
CA SER A 7 2.71 -30.89 -31.37
C SER A 7 2.92 -29.41 -30.98
N SER A 8 3.11 -28.51 -31.96
CA SER A 8 3.22 -27.08 -31.68
C SER A 8 1.91 -26.49 -31.13
N HIS A 9 0.75 -26.94 -31.60
CA HIS A 9 -0.55 -26.46 -31.13
C HIS A 9 -0.88 -26.98 -29.72
N GLU A 10 -0.57 -28.24 -29.43
CA GLU A 10 -0.68 -28.84 -28.08
C GLU A 10 0.24 -28.12 -27.08
N ASN A 11 1.51 -27.91 -27.43
CA ASN A 11 2.47 -27.18 -26.59
C ASN A 11 2.04 -25.72 -26.34
N MET A 12 1.45 -25.05 -27.34
CA MET A 12 0.96 -23.67 -27.21
C MET A 12 -0.30 -23.60 -26.33
N SER A 13 -1.15 -24.64 -26.38
CA SER A 13 -2.30 -24.82 -25.50
C SER A 13 -1.86 -25.03 -24.04
N ASP A 14 -0.86 -25.88 -23.81
CA ASP A 14 -0.32 -26.16 -22.48
C ASP A 14 0.37 -24.93 -21.88
N ALA A 15 1.19 -24.20 -22.65
CA ALA A 15 1.81 -22.96 -22.19
C ALA A 15 0.76 -21.90 -21.80
N ARG A 16 -0.32 -21.77 -22.59
CA ARG A 16 -1.42 -20.85 -22.28
C ARG A 16 -2.16 -21.24 -21.00
N LEU A 17 -2.40 -22.53 -20.77
CA LEU A 17 -3.04 -23.03 -19.55
C LEU A 17 -2.17 -22.80 -18.32
N VAL A 18 -0.85 -23.04 -18.42
CA VAL A 18 0.10 -22.73 -17.35
C VAL A 18 0.12 -21.23 -17.05
N LEU A 19 0.14 -20.36 -18.06
CA LEU A 19 0.06 -18.91 -17.86
C LEU A 19 -1.25 -18.48 -17.17
N LEU A 20 -2.38 -19.04 -17.58
CA LEU A 20 -3.67 -18.75 -16.94
C LEU A 20 -3.68 -19.17 -15.46
N HIS A 21 -3.16 -20.37 -15.16
CA HIS A 21 -3.11 -20.86 -13.79
C HIS A 21 -2.13 -20.05 -12.91
N LEU A 22 -0.99 -19.63 -13.47
CA LEU A 22 -0.07 -18.72 -12.77
C LEU A 22 -0.71 -17.35 -12.54
N GLN A 23 -1.43 -16.80 -13.52
CA GLN A 23 -2.18 -15.54 -13.35
C GLN A 23 -3.27 -15.65 -12.28
N GLU A 24 -3.97 -16.77 -12.23
CA GLU A 24 -4.98 -17.05 -11.21
C GLU A 24 -4.35 -17.15 -9.81
N LEU A 25 -3.31 -17.99 -9.67
CA LEU A 25 -2.59 -18.16 -8.40
C LEU A 25 -1.94 -16.85 -7.95
N TYR A 26 -1.05 -16.25 -8.73
CA TYR A 26 -0.36 -15.02 -8.34
C TYR A 26 -1.32 -13.82 -8.21
N GLY A 27 -2.40 -13.80 -8.99
CA GLY A 27 -3.48 -12.81 -8.85
C GLY A 27 -4.23 -12.96 -7.52
N GLU A 28 -4.55 -14.19 -7.10
CA GLU A 28 -5.18 -14.47 -5.81
C GLU A 28 -4.26 -14.13 -4.62
N HIS A 29 -2.96 -14.46 -4.74
CA HIS A 29 -1.94 -14.09 -3.75
C HIS A 29 -1.80 -12.57 -3.66
N SER A 30 -1.76 -11.87 -4.79
CA SER A 30 -1.74 -10.41 -4.85
C SER A 30 -3.01 -9.79 -4.25
N ARG A 31 -4.19 -10.36 -4.55
CA ARG A 31 -5.45 -9.88 -3.98
C ARG A 31 -5.49 -10.06 -2.46
N THR A 32 -5.04 -11.20 -1.97
CA THR A 32 -4.98 -11.51 -0.53
C THR A 32 -3.99 -10.57 0.16
N ALA A 33 -2.76 -10.44 -0.33
CA ALA A 33 -1.77 -9.53 0.23
C ALA A 33 -2.26 -8.08 0.25
N ARG A 34 -2.87 -7.61 -0.85
CA ARG A 34 -3.46 -6.27 -0.93
C ARG A 34 -4.55 -6.08 0.13
N TYR A 35 -5.43 -7.06 0.30
CA TYR A 35 -6.48 -7.01 1.32
C TYR A 35 -5.90 -6.94 2.74
N GLU A 36 -4.88 -7.73 3.04
CA GLU A 36 -4.27 -7.74 4.38
C GLU A 36 -3.57 -6.42 4.72
N ILE A 37 -2.77 -5.89 3.78
CA ILE A 37 -2.05 -4.63 3.97
C ILE A 37 -3.04 -3.47 4.08
N SER A 38 -4.04 -3.40 3.20
CA SER A 38 -5.09 -2.36 3.31
C SER A 38 -5.88 -2.48 4.61
N ARG A 39 -6.22 -3.69 5.05
CA ARG A 39 -6.88 -3.89 6.35
C ARG A 39 -6.03 -3.37 7.51
N GLU A 40 -4.72 -3.62 7.50
CA GLU A 40 -3.81 -3.12 8.53
C GLU A 40 -3.68 -1.60 8.48
N LEU A 41 -3.46 -1.03 7.29
CA LEU A 41 -3.34 0.41 7.07
C LEU A 41 -4.58 1.18 7.56
N PHE A 42 -5.77 0.77 7.14
CA PHE A 42 -7.02 1.48 7.47
C PHE A 42 -7.43 1.30 8.95
N ARG A 43 -6.87 0.31 9.65
CA ARG A 43 -7.10 0.08 11.08
C ARG A 43 -5.97 0.59 11.95
N ALA A 44 -4.89 1.09 11.37
CA ALA A 44 -3.74 1.58 12.11
C ALA A 44 -4.15 2.72 13.04
N LYS A 45 -3.82 2.57 14.33
CA LYS A 45 -4.02 3.56 15.37
C LYS A 45 -2.81 3.48 16.30
N MET A 46 -2.18 4.63 16.53
CA MET A 46 -1.11 4.79 17.50
C MET A 46 -1.72 5.04 18.88
N SER A 47 -1.17 4.38 19.90
CA SER A 47 -1.55 4.64 21.29
C SER A 47 -0.92 5.93 21.80
N GLU A 48 -1.57 6.58 22.76
CA GLU A 48 -0.99 7.72 23.48
C GLU A 48 0.40 7.38 24.05
N GLY A 49 1.37 8.29 23.84
CA GLY A 49 2.76 8.10 24.26
C GLY A 49 3.59 7.09 23.44
N GLY A 50 3.06 6.57 22.32
CA GLY A 50 3.83 5.74 21.39
C GLY A 50 4.93 6.50 20.64
N GLU A 51 5.79 5.77 19.93
CA GLU A 51 6.84 6.37 19.08
C GLU A 51 6.24 6.73 17.72
N VAL A 52 6.03 8.04 17.49
CA VAL A 52 5.36 8.55 16.29
C VAL A 52 6.16 8.27 15.02
N GLY A 53 7.49 8.29 15.09
CA GLY A 53 8.36 8.03 13.96
C GLY A 53 8.18 6.61 13.41
N GLU A 54 8.27 5.61 14.29
CA GLU A 54 8.09 4.19 14.00
C GLU A 54 6.69 3.92 13.44
N HIS A 55 5.66 4.50 14.06
CA HIS A 55 4.28 4.33 13.60
C HIS A 55 4.08 4.89 12.19
N VAL A 56 4.49 6.13 11.95
CA VAL A 56 4.35 6.78 10.64
C VAL A 56 5.19 6.06 9.58
N TYR A 57 6.43 5.68 9.91
CA TYR A 57 7.29 4.90 9.02
C TYR A 57 6.62 3.57 8.60
N LYS A 58 6.01 2.87 9.56
CA LYS A 58 5.25 1.64 9.28
C LYS A 58 4.09 1.88 8.32
N MET A 59 3.36 2.98 8.49
CA MET A 59 2.26 3.35 7.59
C MET A 59 2.74 3.67 6.18
N ILE A 60 3.83 4.43 6.05
CA ILE A 60 4.46 4.74 4.75
C ILE A 60 4.88 3.43 4.06
N SER A 61 5.52 2.51 4.78
CA SER A 61 5.90 1.20 4.23
C SER A 61 4.69 0.39 3.75
N MET A 62 3.54 0.45 4.44
CA MET A 62 2.31 -0.20 3.96
C MET A 62 1.77 0.44 2.69
N ILE A 63 1.83 1.77 2.56
CA ILE A 63 1.43 2.50 1.36
C ILE A 63 2.31 2.10 0.17
N GLU A 64 3.63 2.11 0.33
CA GLU A 64 4.59 1.70 -0.72
C GLU A 64 4.37 0.24 -1.17
N ARG A 65 4.09 -0.66 -0.20
CA ARG A 65 3.77 -2.06 -0.51
C ARG A 65 2.45 -2.22 -1.26
N LEU A 66 1.48 -1.35 -1.03
CA LEU A 66 0.23 -1.33 -1.80
C LEU A 66 0.47 -0.82 -3.23
N GLU A 67 1.29 0.20 -3.41
CA GLU A 67 1.69 0.68 -4.74
C GLU A 67 2.41 -0.41 -5.54
N ALA A 68 3.28 -1.19 -4.89
CA ALA A 68 3.93 -2.36 -5.50
C ALA A 68 2.96 -3.50 -5.90
N LEU A 69 1.71 -3.47 -5.42
CA LEU A 69 0.63 -4.39 -5.78
C LEU A 69 -0.38 -3.75 -6.74
N ASP A 70 0.05 -2.73 -7.51
CA ASP A 70 -0.76 -1.94 -8.44
C ASP A 70 -1.99 -1.28 -7.78
N PHE A 71 -1.90 -0.99 -6.48
CA PHE A 71 -2.92 -0.25 -5.74
C PHE A 71 -2.39 1.12 -5.33
N SER A 72 -2.48 2.06 -6.25
CA SER A 72 -2.19 3.46 -5.98
C SER A 72 -3.34 4.13 -5.23
N MET A 73 -3.00 4.88 -4.18
CA MET A 73 -3.94 5.73 -3.45
C MET A 73 -3.69 7.19 -3.78
N ASP A 74 -4.75 7.98 -3.78
CA ASP A 74 -4.64 9.44 -3.84
C ASP A 74 -3.71 9.95 -2.73
N TYR A 75 -2.84 10.90 -3.06
CA TYR A 75 -1.83 11.38 -2.13
C TYR A 75 -2.46 12.02 -0.88
N ASN A 76 -3.55 12.77 -1.02
CA ASN A 76 -4.22 13.37 0.14
C ASN A 76 -4.83 12.28 1.02
N LEU A 77 -5.39 11.23 0.42
CA LEU A 77 -5.86 10.07 1.19
C LEU A 77 -4.71 9.41 1.98
N GLN A 78 -3.52 9.27 1.40
CA GLN A 78 -2.36 8.72 2.12
C GLN A 78 -2.02 9.56 3.36
N VAL A 79 -2.00 10.89 3.21
CA VAL A 79 -1.76 11.84 4.30
C VAL A 79 -2.87 11.76 5.35
N ASP A 80 -4.14 11.78 4.93
CA ASP A 80 -5.30 11.70 5.82
C ASP A 80 -5.28 10.41 6.65
N LEU A 81 -4.93 9.27 6.03
CA LEU A 81 -4.80 7.98 6.71
C LEU A 81 -3.72 8.02 7.80
N ILE A 82 -2.59 8.69 7.55
CA ILE A 82 -1.54 8.88 8.55
C ILE A 82 -2.05 9.79 9.68
N LEU A 83 -2.60 10.97 9.36
CA LEU A 83 -3.06 11.92 10.37
C LEU A 83 -4.17 11.35 11.26
N GLN A 84 -5.15 10.64 10.68
CA GLN A 84 -6.22 10.02 11.46
C GLN A 84 -5.72 8.91 12.40
N SER A 85 -4.55 8.32 12.11
CA SER A 85 -4.02 7.21 12.89
C SER A 85 -3.35 7.67 14.20
N LEU A 86 -3.00 8.95 14.26
CA LEU A 86 -2.36 9.57 15.41
C LEU A 86 -3.34 9.71 16.58
N PRO A 87 -2.85 9.70 17.82
CA PRO A 87 -3.69 9.90 18.99
C PRO A 87 -4.10 11.37 19.17
N ASP A 88 -5.06 11.63 20.05
CA ASP A 88 -5.68 12.95 20.22
C ASP A 88 -4.69 14.03 20.69
N SER A 89 -3.59 13.62 21.35
CA SER A 89 -2.47 14.50 21.68
C SER A 89 -1.87 15.24 20.46
N PHE A 90 -2.05 14.72 19.24
CA PHE A 90 -1.60 15.36 18.00
C PHE A 90 -2.65 16.28 17.35
N SER A 91 -3.82 16.46 17.95
CA SER A 91 -4.92 17.28 17.39
C SER A 91 -4.48 18.69 16.99
N GLN A 92 -3.68 19.37 17.81
CA GLN A 92 -3.17 20.72 17.50
C GLN A 92 -2.22 20.71 16.30
N PHE A 93 -1.38 19.67 16.16
CA PHE A 93 -0.52 19.49 15.00
C PHE A 93 -1.36 19.33 13.73
N ILE A 94 -2.41 18.51 13.77
CA ILE A 94 -3.29 18.23 12.63
C ILE A 94 -3.99 19.52 12.17
N ILE A 95 -4.55 20.30 13.10
CA ILE A 95 -5.19 21.59 12.78
C ILE A 95 -4.18 22.52 12.10
N ASN A 96 -2.96 22.64 12.66
CA ASN A 96 -1.92 23.48 12.10
C ASN A 96 -1.44 22.98 10.73
N PHE A 97 -1.36 21.67 10.53
CA PHE A 97 -0.97 21.07 9.25
C PHE A 97 -2.00 21.43 8.16
N ASN A 98 -3.29 21.20 8.43
CA ASN A 98 -4.37 21.46 7.49
C ASN A 98 -4.51 22.93 7.11
N MET A 99 -4.16 23.87 8.01
CA MET A 99 -4.21 25.30 7.72
C MET A 99 -3.04 25.81 6.86
N ASN A 100 -1.93 25.07 6.76
CA ASN A 100 -0.71 25.61 6.20
C ASN A 100 -0.57 25.48 4.67
N GLU A 101 -1.51 24.86 3.93
CA GLU A 101 -1.53 24.68 2.46
C GLU A 101 -0.23 24.23 1.76
N ILE A 102 0.82 23.91 2.51
CA ILE A 102 2.11 23.48 1.97
C ILE A 102 1.98 22.01 1.58
N GLU A 103 2.27 21.71 0.32
CA GLU A 103 2.48 20.34 -0.13
C GLU A 103 3.73 19.76 0.57
N TYR A 104 3.52 18.77 1.42
CA TYR A 104 4.60 17.96 1.99
C TYR A 104 4.74 16.67 1.18
N THR A 105 5.90 16.02 1.24
CA THR A 105 6.05 14.59 0.92
C THR A 105 5.76 13.75 2.16
N LEU A 106 5.53 12.44 2.03
CA LEU A 106 5.36 11.56 3.21
C LEU A 106 6.58 11.60 4.14
N ALA A 107 7.78 11.67 3.57
CA ALA A 107 9.02 11.86 4.33
C ALA A 107 9.07 13.23 5.03
N GLY A 108 8.57 14.29 4.38
CA GLY A 108 8.44 15.62 4.98
C GLY A 108 7.47 15.63 6.15
N LEU A 109 6.33 14.94 6.03
CA LEU A 109 5.36 14.75 7.11
C LEU A 109 6.00 14.03 8.31
N LEU A 110 6.72 12.92 8.07
CA LEU A 110 7.44 12.17 9.10
C LEU A 110 8.43 13.07 9.86
N ASN A 111 9.27 13.81 9.14
CA ASN A 111 10.26 14.70 9.77
C ASN A 111 9.61 15.77 10.64
N LYS A 112 8.45 16.30 10.21
CA LYS A 112 7.72 17.32 10.95
C LYS A 112 7.07 16.75 12.21
N LEU A 113 6.52 15.54 12.14
CA LEU A 113 5.94 14.83 13.29
C LEU A 113 6.99 14.47 14.35
N VAL A 114 8.16 13.99 13.93
CA VAL A 114 9.25 13.63 14.85
C VAL A 114 9.89 14.86 15.53
N SER A 115 9.71 16.05 14.95
CA SER A 115 10.23 17.31 15.50
C SER A 115 9.24 18.05 16.42
N THR A 116 8.06 17.48 16.66
CA THR A 116 6.98 18.09 17.47
C THR A 116 7.09 17.65 18.93
#